data_AF-H3H4P2-F1
#
_entry.id   AF-H3H4P2-F1
#
_cell.length_a   1.000
_cell.length_b   1.000
_cell.length_c   1.000
_cell.angle_alpha   90.00
_cell.angle_beta   90.00
_cell.angle_gamma   90.00
#
_symmetry.space_group_name_H-M   'P 1'
#
loop_
_entity.id
_entity.type
_entity.pdbx_description
1 polymer ?
#
loop_
_entity_poly.entity_id
_entity_poly.type
_entity_poly.pdbx_seq_one_letter_code
_entity_poly.pdbx_strand_id
1 'polypeptide(L)'
;MSIRESMDMEVSICWGDEGDGVVGSETRRGSERENGLDSTREAMETLRAPMLGSLRKVADGLPGGVLWDPMPVLCDDVLCPAQRDGRPLFFDGDHLSAHGNRVLLPSLQRVLLQR
;
A
#
# COMPACT_ATOMS: atom_id res chain seq x y z
N MET A 1 18.32 34.04 -25.71
CA MET A 1 16.89 34.29 -25.48
C MET A 1 16.40 33.18 -24.57
N SER A 2 16.26 33.50 -23.28
CA SER A 2 15.77 32.64 -22.21
C SER A 2 14.28 32.89 -22.05
N ILE A 3 13.48 31.85 -21.93
CA ILE A 3 12.13 31.93 -21.39
C ILE A 3 12.09 30.90 -20.26
N ARG A 4 11.95 31.42 -19.03
CA ARG A 4 11.58 30.68 -17.82
C ARG A 4 10.05 30.61 -17.72
N GLU A 5 9.59 29.81 -16.75
CA GLU A 5 8.23 29.74 -16.17
C GLU A 5 7.25 28.89 -17.01
N SER A 6 6.50 27.93 -16.48
CA SER A 6 6.03 27.67 -15.12
C SER A 6 5.35 26.29 -15.11
N MET A 7 5.70 25.41 -14.17
CA MET A 7 4.81 24.43 -13.53
C MET A 7 5.60 23.70 -12.46
N ASP A 8 5.99 24.47 -11.44
CA ASP A 8 6.21 23.97 -10.09
C ASP A 8 4.86 23.44 -9.59
N MET A 9 4.64 22.15 -9.83
CA MET A 9 3.62 21.41 -9.10
C MET A 9 4.31 20.91 -7.83
N GLU A 10 4.40 21.80 -6.84
CA GLU A 10 4.69 21.42 -5.47
C GLU A 10 3.61 20.45 -5.02
N VAL A 11 3.88 19.17 -5.24
CA VAL A 11 3.25 18.10 -4.53
C VAL A 11 3.85 18.13 -3.13
N SER A 12 3.32 19.03 -2.30
CA SER A 12 3.48 18.98 -0.85
C SER A 12 2.67 17.78 -0.35
N ILE A 13 3.17 16.57 -0.66
CA ILE A 13 2.81 15.35 0.04
C ILE A 13 3.53 15.45 1.38
N CYS A 14 2.82 15.18 2.47
CA CYS A 14 3.30 15.18 3.85
C CYS A 14 4.58 14.36 4.05
N TRP A 15 5.72 14.91 3.66
CA TRP A 15 7.01 14.66 4.25
C TRP A 15 7.18 15.78 5.27
N GLY A 16 7.13 15.43 6.55
CA GLY A 16 7.35 16.40 7.62
C GLY A 16 8.71 17.05 7.42
N ASP A 17 8.72 18.36 7.22
CA ASP A 17 9.90 19.18 7.40
C ASP A 17 10.30 19.12 8.88
N GLU A 18 11.60 19.10 9.12
CA GLU A 18 12.19 19.08 10.46
C GLU A 18 11.64 20.22 11.32
N GLY A 19 11.05 19.87 12.48
CA GLY A 19 10.75 20.82 13.55
C GLY A 19 9.33 20.74 14.06
N ASP A 20 9.22 20.59 15.38
CA ASP A 20 8.04 20.92 16.19
C ASP A 20 6.87 19.92 16.19
N GLY A 21 6.98 18.96 17.09
CA GLY A 21 6.07 18.88 18.23
C GLY A 21 4.55 18.79 17.98
N VAL A 22 4.02 17.63 18.37
CA VAL A 22 2.67 17.35 18.90
C VAL A 22 1.50 17.34 17.90
N VAL A 23 0.99 16.14 17.63
CA VAL A 23 -0.44 15.91 17.35
C VAL A 23 -0.91 14.71 18.18
N GLY A 24 -1.71 14.99 19.22
CA GLY A 24 -2.47 13.98 19.99
C GLY A 24 -3.70 13.50 19.21
N SER A 25 -4.55 12.58 19.66
CA SER A 25 -4.57 11.63 20.77
C SER A 25 -5.92 10.91 20.66
N GLU A 26 -5.98 9.69 20.10
CA GLU A 26 -7.08 8.75 20.40
C GLU A 26 -6.66 7.30 20.11
N THR A 27 -6.04 6.67 21.12
CA THR A 27 -5.59 5.29 21.08
C THR A 27 -6.79 4.32 21.11
N ARG A 28 -7.25 3.86 19.93
CA ARG A 28 -7.96 2.58 19.84
C ARG A 28 -6.93 1.48 19.60
N ARG A 29 -6.91 0.54 20.54
CA ARG A 29 -5.95 -0.55 20.72
C ARG A 29 -5.69 -1.35 19.41
N GLY A 30 -4.58 -1.06 18.74
CA GLY A 30 -3.97 -1.81 17.64
C GLY A 30 -2.50 -1.41 17.56
N SER A 31 -1.57 -2.35 17.39
CA SER A 31 -0.14 -2.12 17.64
C SER A 31 0.53 -1.23 16.58
N GLU A 32 0.48 0.07 16.79
CA GLU A 32 1.35 1.03 16.12
C GLU A 32 2.64 1.14 16.94
N ARG A 33 3.77 0.72 16.36
CA ARG A 33 5.08 0.89 16.99
C ARG A 33 6.03 1.62 16.02
N GLU A 34 6.59 2.67 16.60
CA GLU A 34 7.78 3.43 16.24
C GLU A 34 7.81 4.33 15.00
N ASN A 35 6.93 4.17 13.99
CA ASN A 35 6.85 5.16 12.89
C ASN A 35 5.44 5.52 12.40
N GLY A 36 4.35 5.02 13.00
CA GLY A 36 2.97 5.41 12.65
C GLY A 36 2.51 5.15 11.20
N LEU A 37 3.39 4.61 10.35
CA LEU A 37 3.16 4.42 8.92
C LEU A 37 2.96 2.94 8.56
N ASP A 38 3.65 2.02 9.25
CA ASP A 38 3.60 0.59 8.95
C ASP A 38 2.45 -0.12 9.69
N SER A 39 1.84 -1.11 9.03
CA SER A 39 0.83 -1.99 9.62
C SER A 39 1.41 -3.38 9.90
N THR A 40 0.85 -4.12 10.87
CA THR A 40 1.24 -5.53 11.03
C THR A 40 0.57 -6.40 9.96
N ARG A 41 1.25 -7.48 9.54
CA ARG A 41 0.66 -8.49 8.65
C ARG A 41 -0.63 -9.05 9.23
N GLU A 42 -0.62 -9.39 10.51
CA GLU A 42 -1.77 -9.96 11.22
C GLU A 42 -2.99 -9.02 11.18
N ALA A 43 -2.78 -7.72 11.41
CA ALA A 43 -3.87 -6.74 11.35
C ALA A 43 -4.44 -6.64 9.93
N MET A 44 -3.59 -6.60 8.91
CA MET A 44 -4.03 -6.56 7.50
C MET A 44 -4.75 -7.84 7.07
N GLU A 45 -4.27 -9.01 7.49
CA GLU A 45 -4.94 -10.29 7.26
C GLU A 45 -6.30 -10.35 7.93
N THR A 46 -6.39 -9.91 9.18
CA THR A 46 -7.66 -9.83 9.92
C THR A 46 -8.64 -8.88 9.23
N LEU A 47 -8.19 -7.68 8.85
CA LEU A 47 -9.01 -6.66 8.20
C LEU A 47 -9.59 -7.16 6.87
N ARG A 48 -8.76 -7.80 6.04
CA ARG A 48 -9.15 -8.18 4.68
C ARG A 48 -9.87 -9.54 4.58
N ALA A 49 -9.84 -10.36 5.64
CA ALA A 49 -10.36 -11.73 5.61
C ALA A 49 -11.81 -11.85 5.11
N PRO A 50 -12.78 -11.00 5.54
CA PRO A 50 -14.16 -11.10 5.05
C PRO A 50 -14.29 -10.78 3.55
N MET A 51 -13.57 -9.77 3.07
CA MET A 51 -13.52 -9.40 1.65
C MET A 51 -12.90 -10.52 0.82
N LEU A 52 -11.75 -11.04 1.24
CA LEU A 52 -11.05 -12.11 0.51
C LEU A 52 -11.88 -13.38 0.46
N GLY A 53 -12.60 -13.72 1.54
CA GLY A 53 -13.54 -14.84 1.56
C GLY A 53 -14.70 -14.68 0.56
N SER A 54 -15.18 -13.46 0.36
CA SER A 54 -16.23 -13.18 -0.64
C SER A 54 -15.70 -13.30 -2.08
N LEU A 55 -14.51 -12.77 -2.35
CA LEU A 55 -13.85 -12.89 -3.65
C LEU A 55 -13.52 -14.35 -4.00
N ARG A 56 -13.10 -15.15 -3.02
CA ARG A 56 -12.86 -16.58 -3.21
C ARG A 56 -14.12 -17.31 -3.69
N LYS A 57 -15.28 -17.05 -3.06
CA LYS A 57 -16.56 -17.65 -3.49
C LYS A 57 -16.91 -17.32 -4.94
N VAL A 58 -16.64 -16.09 -5.37
CA VAL A 58 -16.85 -15.67 -6.77
C VAL A 58 -15.90 -16.41 -7.71
N ALA A 59 -14.61 -16.46 -7.37
CA ALA A 59 -13.60 -17.14 -8.17
C ALA A 59 -13.88 -18.65 -8.31
N ASP A 60 -14.30 -19.30 -7.22
CA ASP A 60 -14.63 -20.74 -7.21
C ASP A 60 -15.86 -21.05 -8.09
N GLY A 61 -16.77 -20.10 -8.25
CA GLY A 61 -17.96 -20.21 -9.10
C GLY A 61 -17.77 -19.78 -10.55
N LEU A 62 -16.59 -19.26 -10.93
CA LEU A 62 -16.33 -18.70 -12.26
C LEU A 62 -15.26 -19.53 -12.98
N PRO A 63 -15.65 -20.41 -13.94
CA PRO A 63 -14.68 -21.14 -14.75
C PRO A 63 -13.71 -20.19 -15.46
N GLY A 64 -12.40 -20.39 -15.27
CA GLY A 64 -11.36 -19.49 -15.80
C GLY A 64 -11.15 -18.20 -15.00
N GLY A 65 -11.87 -17.99 -13.90
CA GLY A 65 -11.58 -16.93 -12.93
C GLY A 65 -10.27 -17.19 -12.19
N VAL A 66 -9.47 -16.15 -11.94
CA VAL A 66 -8.27 -16.25 -11.10
C VAL A 66 -8.31 -15.13 -10.08
N LEU A 67 -8.14 -15.49 -8.80
CA LEU A 67 -7.99 -14.54 -7.71
C LEU A 67 -6.50 -14.25 -7.50
N TRP A 68 -6.09 -13.03 -7.80
CA TRP A 68 -4.73 -12.54 -7.53
C TRP A 68 -4.72 -11.74 -6.24
N ASP A 69 -3.82 -12.12 -5.32
CA ASP A 69 -3.63 -11.45 -4.04
C ASP A 69 -2.32 -10.64 -4.04
N PRO A 70 -2.38 -9.30 -3.94
CA PRO A 70 -1.18 -8.46 -3.91
C PRO A 70 -0.50 -8.38 -2.54
N MET A 71 -1.18 -8.74 -1.44
CA MET A 71 -0.64 -8.54 -0.09
C MET A 71 0.70 -9.27 0.14
N PRO A 72 0.90 -10.53 -0.29
CA PRO A 72 2.18 -11.22 -0.13
C PRO A 72 3.36 -10.53 -0.83
N VAL A 73 3.11 -9.63 -1.79
CA VAL A 73 4.16 -8.84 -2.45
C VAL A 73 4.45 -7.54 -1.70
N LEU A 74 3.43 -6.96 -1.06
CA LEU A 74 3.51 -5.68 -0.35
C LEU A 74 4.02 -5.85 1.09
N CYS A 75 3.70 -6.98 1.73
CA CYS A 75 4.06 -7.27 3.12
C CYS A 75 5.15 -8.34 3.20
N ASP A 76 6.05 -8.24 4.19
CA ASP A 76 6.95 -9.32 4.62
C ASP A 76 6.24 -10.22 5.64
N ASP A 77 6.92 -11.17 6.29
CA ASP A 77 6.31 -12.15 7.20
C ASP A 77 5.68 -11.53 8.47
N VAL A 78 6.04 -10.29 8.82
CA VAL A 78 5.63 -9.64 10.08
C VAL A 78 4.89 -8.32 9.82
N LEU A 79 5.32 -7.56 8.83
CA LEU A 79 4.91 -6.19 8.57
C LEU A 79 4.41 -5.99 7.14
N CYS A 80 3.52 -5.03 7.03
CA CYS A 80 3.11 -4.37 5.80
C CYS A 80 3.68 -2.96 5.84
N PRO A 81 4.91 -2.76 5.32
CA PRO A 81 5.55 -1.46 5.39
C PRO A 81 4.86 -0.44 4.47
N ALA A 82 4.82 0.83 4.88
CA ALA A 82 4.34 1.93 4.05
C ALA A 82 5.33 2.30 2.94
N GLN A 83 6.59 1.91 3.07
CA GLN A 83 7.65 2.22 2.12
C GLN A 83 8.61 1.04 1.89
N ARG A 84 9.24 1.02 0.71
CA ARG A 84 10.31 0.09 0.36
C ARG A 84 11.43 0.87 -0.31
N ASP A 85 12.67 0.63 0.11
CA ASP A 85 13.84 1.33 -0.43
C ASP A 85 13.73 2.86 -0.35
N GLY A 86 13.16 3.38 0.75
CA GLY A 86 12.94 4.82 0.98
C GLY A 86 11.87 5.45 0.10
N ARG A 87 11.03 4.65 -0.58
CA ARG A 87 9.96 5.14 -1.46
C ARG A 87 8.60 4.65 -0.98
N PRO A 88 7.57 5.52 -0.93
CA PRO A 88 6.27 5.14 -0.44
C PRO A 88 5.63 4.10 -1.36
N LEU A 89 5.07 3.03 -0.81
CA LEU A 89 4.28 2.02 -1.51
C LEU A 89 2.84 2.48 -1.73
N PHE A 90 2.35 3.35 -0.85
CA PHE A 90 1.00 3.89 -0.88
C PHE A 90 1.01 5.43 -0.96
N PHE A 91 -0.01 6.02 -1.56
CA PHE A 91 -0.25 7.46 -1.55
C PHE A 91 -0.90 7.90 -0.23
N ASP A 92 -1.80 7.06 0.28
CA ASP A 92 -2.49 7.21 1.57
C ASP A 92 -2.64 5.83 2.25
N GLY A 93 -3.65 5.63 3.10
CA GLY A 93 -3.86 4.37 3.82
C GLY A 93 -4.29 3.17 2.97
N ASP A 94 -4.70 3.37 1.71
CA ASP A 94 -5.19 2.26 0.86
C ASP A 94 -4.88 2.38 -0.64
N HIS A 95 -4.61 3.59 -1.16
CA HIS A 95 -4.24 3.79 -2.55
C HIS A 95 -2.75 3.52 -2.78
N LEU A 96 -2.42 2.71 -3.79
CA LEU A 96 -1.03 2.50 -4.19
C LEU A 96 -0.39 3.78 -4.74
N SER A 97 0.87 4.01 -4.41
CA SER A 97 1.68 5.01 -5.09
C SER A 97 2.08 4.52 -6.49
N ALA A 98 2.64 5.42 -7.31
CA ALA A 98 3.26 5.02 -8.57
C ALA A 98 4.42 4.02 -8.38
N HIS A 99 5.12 4.08 -7.24
CA HIS A 99 6.15 3.10 -6.90
C HIS A 99 5.53 1.74 -6.53
N GLY A 100 4.52 1.72 -5.64
CA GLY A 100 3.83 0.50 -5.24
C GLY A 100 3.21 -0.25 -6.42
N ASN A 101 2.62 0.48 -7.37
CA ASN A 101 2.11 -0.13 -8.61
C ASN A 101 3.21 -0.83 -9.42
N ARG A 102 4.42 -0.25 -9.51
CA ARG A 102 5.56 -0.87 -10.20
C ARG A 102 6.08 -2.10 -9.46
N VAL A 103 6.03 -2.10 -8.12
CA VAL A 103 6.40 -3.27 -7.30
C VAL A 103 5.46 -4.46 -7.57
N LEU A 104 4.16 -4.22 -7.77
CA LEU A 104 3.18 -5.27 -8.03
C LEU A 104 3.21 -5.83 -9.46
N LEU A 105 3.63 -5.00 -10.43
CA LEU A 105 3.54 -5.33 -11.86
C LEU A 105 4.10 -6.71 -12.23
N PRO A 106 5.30 -7.14 -11.79
CA PRO A 106 5.81 -8.47 -12.13
C PRO A 106 4.93 -9.61 -11.62
N SER A 107 4.34 -9.45 -10.43
CA SER A 107 3.43 -10.45 -9.86
C SER A 107 2.13 -10.55 -10.65
N LEU A 108 1.55 -9.40 -11.01
CA LEU A 108 0.35 -9.34 -11.84
C LEU A 108 0.59 -9.91 -13.24
N GLN A 109 1.69 -9.57 -13.88
CA GLN A 109 2.04 -10.08 -15.21
C GLN A 109 2.14 -11.60 -15.24
N ARG A 110 2.71 -12.23 -14.20
CA ARG A 110 2.73 -13.69 -14.10
C ARG A 110 1.32 -14.28 -14.13
N VAL A 111 0.36 -13.69 -13.42
CA VAL A 111 -1.02 -14.18 -13.43
C VAL A 111 -1.71 -13.96 -14.78
N LEU A 112 -1.45 -12.83 -15.44
CA LEU A 112 -2.08 -12.51 -16.73
C LEU A 112 -1.52 -13.34 -17.90
N LEU A 113 -0.21 -13.64 -17.87
CA LEU A 113 0.50 -14.33 -18.96
C LEU A 113 0.51 -15.87 -18.80
N GLN A 114 0.07 -16.40 -17.67
CA GLN A 114 -0.10 -17.84 -17.45
C GLN A 114 -1.41 -18.41 -18.00
N ARG A 115 -2.10 -17.64 -18.86
CA ARG A 115 -3.38 -18.00 -19.48
C ARG A 115 -3.21 -18.35 -20.94
#